data_AF-A0A0P7ZW55-F1
#
_entry.id   AF-A0A0P7ZW55-F1
#
_cell.length_a   1.000
_cell.length_b   1.000
_cell.length_c   1.000
_cell.angle_alpha   90.00
_cell.angle_beta   90.00
_cell.angle_gamma   90.00
#
_symmetry.space_group_name_H-M   'P 1'
#
loop_
_entity.id
_entity.type
_entity.pdbx_description
1 polymer ?
#
loop_
_entity_poly.entity_id
_entity_poly.type
_entity_poly.pdbx_seq_one_letter_code
_entity_poly.pdbx_strand_id
1 'polypeptide(L)'
;MVLQQVKSTIYLYLNLLGIHLFMRRLLPIYYLLILFSSSCISNKRITYLQNLSDSTSYDLNEFIPFAEVDYQYILQPYDMVEIDFATSDEELTEAFTFMGGQQGGGMGGMGGGMGGGGGSDPLYFRGFAIDKDGMVEVPKLGKIEIAGLTEEQAKQKVQTAINEYFKEEVYVRLRIAGIRYTTLGEFNSVGVQVIFKNRATIFDALANSGETTLLGKKNQLFIIRQYDGGVKIHQINLNDRALLASPFYFIQPNDILYMEPMKIRQIGTADNLTASLALFAGLLASTLLMINLVTGGN
;
A
#
# COMPACT_ATOMS: atom_id res chain seq x y z
N MET A 1 21.33 -28.46 74.18
CA MET A 1 21.97 -27.72 73.06
C MET A 1 22.10 -28.56 71.77
N VAL A 2 22.58 -29.82 71.85
CA VAL A 2 22.78 -30.69 70.67
C VAL A 2 21.49 -31.08 69.93
N LEU A 3 20.39 -31.37 70.62
CA LEU A 3 19.11 -31.75 69.98
C LEU A 3 18.49 -30.64 69.11
N GLN A 4 18.77 -29.36 69.43
CA GLN A 4 18.18 -28.22 68.72
C GLN A 4 18.94 -27.91 67.42
N GLN A 5 20.26 -28.15 67.40
CA GLN A 5 21.04 -28.11 66.18
C GLN A 5 20.64 -29.24 65.21
N VAL A 6 20.47 -30.46 65.71
CA VAL A 6 20.08 -31.61 64.85
C VAL A 6 18.69 -31.41 64.22
N LYS A 7 17.71 -30.88 64.95
CA LYS A 7 16.38 -30.55 64.39
C LYS A 7 16.46 -29.44 63.32
N SER A 8 17.26 -28.40 63.56
CA SER A 8 17.46 -27.31 62.60
C SER A 8 18.12 -27.79 61.30
N THR A 9 19.15 -28.63 61.40
CA THR A 9 19.83 -29.19 60.21
C THR A 9 18.92 -30.13 59.41
N ILE A 10 18.10 -30.95 60.09
CA ILE A 10 17.11 -31.83 59.43
C ILE A 10 16.01 -31.03 58.74
N TYR A 11 15.52 -29.96 59.37
CA TYR A 11 14.51 -29.06 58.76
C TYR A 11 15.06 -28.34 57.52
N LEU A 12 16.31 -27.88 57.57
CA LEU A 12 16.98 -27.27 56.43
C LEU A 12 17.13 -28.26 55.27
N TYR A 13 17.49 -29.52 55.56
CA TYR A 13 17.63 -30.58 54.56
C TYR A 13 16.29 -30.98 53.92
N LEU A 14 15.22 -31.09 54.72
CA LEU A 14 13.87 -31.36 54.20
C LEU A 14 13.33 -30.22 53.31
N ASN A 15 13.59 -28.95 53.66
CA ASN A 15 13.22 -27.80 52.82
C ASN A 15 14.00 -27.78 51.50
N LEU A 16 15.31 -28.03 51.54
CA LEU A 16 16.16 -28.14 50.34
C LEU A 16 15.70 -29.30 49.42
N LEU A 17 15.32 -30.44 49.99
CA LEU A 17 14.79 -31.58 49.23
C LEU A 17 13.42 -31.25 48.59
N GLY A 18 12.55 -30.54 49.32
CA GLY A 18 11.25 -30.08 48.82
C GLY A 18 11.36 -29.08 47.67
N ILE A 19 12.28 -28.12 47.77
CA ILE A 19 12.57 -27.14 46.71
C ILE A 19 13.13 -27.83 45.47
N HIS A 20 14.02 -28.82 45.65
CA HIS A 20 14.57 -29.59 44.53
C HIS A 20 13.50 -30.44 43.82
N LEU A 21 12.57 -31.05 44.57
CA LEU A 21 11.44 -31.79 44.00
C LEU A 21 10.43 -30.88 43.28
N PHE A 22 10.25 -29.65 43.78
CA PHE A 22 9.39 -28.63 43.18
C PHE A 22 9.99 -28.05 41.87
N MET A 23 11.27 -27.69 41.86
CA MET A 23 11.97 -27.24 40.64
C MET A 23 11.99 -28.31 39.54
N ARG A 24 12.12 -29.60 39.91
CA ARG A 24 12.06 -30.72 38.96
C ARG A 24 10.68 -30.90 38.32
N ARG A 25 9.60 -30.46 38.99
CA ARG A 25 8.23 -30.45 38.43
C ARG A 25 7.92 -29.22 37.56
N LEU A 26 8.62 -28.09 37.76
CA LEU A 26 8.46 -26.88 36.94
C LEU A 26 9.30 -26.90 35.65
N LEU A 27 10.44 -27.60 35.65
CA LEU A 27 11.29 -27.83 34.48
C LEU A 27 10.55 -28.29 33.21
N PRO A 28 9.64 -29.29 33.24
CA PRO A 28 8.88 -29.69 32.05
C PRO A 28 7.90 -28.62 31.56
N ILE A 29 7.34 -27.79 32.45
CA ILE A 29 6.44 -26.69 32.08
C ILE A 29 7.22 -25.58 31.36
N TYR A 30 8.41 -25.26 31.86
CA TYR A 30 9.32 -24.32 31.19
C TYR A 30 9.76 -24.82 29.80
N TYR A 31 10.06 -26.12 29.69
CA TYR A 31 10.43 -26.75 28.41
C TYR A 31 9.26 -26.76 27.42
N LEU A 32 8.04 -27.03 27.90
CA LEU A 32 6.81 -26.96 27.11
C LEU A 32 6.53 -25.52 26.62
N LEU A 33 6.79 -24.52 27.47
CA LEU A 33 6.58 -23.11 27.14
C LEU A 33 7.59 -22.62 26.09
N ILE A 34 8.85 -23.09 26.14
CA ILE A 34 9.85 -22.85 25.08
C ILE A 34 9.43 -23.50 23.75
N LEU A 35 8.85 -24.70 23.79
CA LEU A 35 8.34 -25.39 22.60
C LEU A 35 7.24 -24.59 21.88
N PHE A 36 6.39 -23.87 22.62
CA PHE A 36 5.31 -23.04 22.05
C PHE A 36 5.76 -21.68 21.49
N SER A 37 7.01 -21.25 21.75
CA SER A 37 7.55 -19.96 21.28
C SER A 37 8.02 -19.96 19.82
N SER A 38 7.82 -21.06 19.09
CA SER A 38 8.37 -21.26 17.74
C SER A 38 7.39 -20.91 16.59
N SER A 39 6.58 -19.85 16.74
CA SER A 39 5.76 -19.38 15.60
C SER A 39 6.54 -18.36 14.75
N CYS A 40 7.40 -18.84 13.87
CA CYS A 40 8.00 -18.00 12.82
C CYS A 40 7.05 -17.92 11.61
N ILE A 41 6.91 -16.72 11.01
CA ILE A 41 6.24 -16.56 9.71
C ILE A 41 7.19 -17.11 8.63
N SER A 42 6.70 -17.96 7.73
CA SER A 42 7.51 -18.48 6.62
C SER A 42 7.91 -17.35 5.65
N ASN A 43 9.20 -17.26 5.32
CA ASN A 43 9.76 -16.27 4.38
C ASN A 43 9.06 -16.30 3.00
N LYS A 44 8.55 -17.45 2.57
CA LYS A 44 7.84 -17.60 1.29
C LYS A 44 6.65 -16.64 1.14
N ARG A 45 6.02 -16.21 2.24
CA ARG A 45 4.86 -15.32 2.23
C ARG A 45 5.21 -13.83 2.20
N ILE A 46 6.46 -13.47 2.47
CA ILE A 46 6.90 -12.07 2.58
C ILE A 46 7.81 -11.62 1.43
N THR A 47 8.53 -12.55 0.79
CA THR A 47 9.49 -12.24 -0.27
C THR A 47 8.79 -12.06 -1.62
N TYR A 48 9.14 -10.99 -2.35
CA TYR A 48 8.66 -10.73 -3.71
C TYR A 48 9.35 -11.61 -4.76
N LEU A 49 8.71 -11.79 -5.92
CA LEU A 49 9.34 -12.31 -7.16
C LEU A 49 10.09 -13.65 -7.02
N GLN A 50 9.49 -14.60 -6.31
CA GLN A 50 9.91 -15.99 -6.21
C GLN A 50 9.34 -16.84 -7.35
N ASN A 51 10.03 -17.92 -7.71
CA ASN A 51 9.44 -18.96 -8.56
C ASN A 51 8.53 -19.83 -7.69
N LEU A 52 7.22 -19.79 -7.95
CA LEU A 52 6.25 -20.62 -7.25
C LEU A 52 6.06 -21.95 -7.99
N SER A 53 5.62 -22.98 -7.27
CA SER A 53 5.47 -24.33 -7.84
C SER A 53 4.30 -24.46 -8.82
N ASP A 54 3.35 -23.54 -8.74
CA ASP A 54 2.10 -23.49 -9.48
C ASP A 54 2.09 -22.41 -10.59
N SER A 55 3.22 -21.74 -10.82
CA SER A 55 3.37 -20.69 -11.82
C SER A 55 4.53 -20.96 -12.78
N THR A 56 4.56 -20.23 -13.89
CA THR A 56 5.69 -20.25 -14.82
C THR A 56 6.94 -19.73 -14.11
N SER A 57 7.98 -20.56 -14.05
CA SER A 57 9.27 -20.16 -13.48
C SER A 57 10.07 -19.37 -14.50
N TYR A 58 10.68 -18.27 -14.04
CA TYR A 58 11.64 -17.50 -14.83
C TYR A 58 12.99 -17.47 -14.10
N ASP A 59 14.09 -17.66 -14.81
CA ASP A 59 15.43 -17.56 -14.22
C ASP A 59 15.92 -16.10 -14.13
N LEU A 60 16.91 -15.84 -13.27
CA LEU A 60 17.40 -14.46 -13.01
C LEU A 60 18.01 -13.76 -14.23
N ASN A 61 18.47 -14.53 -15.22
CA ASN A 61 19.07 -14.00 -16.45
C ASN A 61 18.16 -14.19 -17.68
N GLU A 62 16.94 -14.67 -17.47
CA GLU A 62 15.98 -14.86 -18.53
C GLU A 62 15.33 -13.54 -18.91
N PHE A 63 15.23 -13.25 -20.21
CA PHE A 63 14.49 -12.10 -20.69
C PHE A 63 12.99 -12.40 -20.63
N ILE A 64 12.27 -11.64 -19.80
CA ILE A 64 10.82 -11.76 -19.66
C ILE A 64 10.17 -10.67 -20.51
N PRO A 65 9.55 -11.01 -21.66
CA PRO A 65 8.78 -10.03 -22.41
C PRO A 65 7.57 -9.61 -21.59
N PHE A 66 7.21 -8.32 -21.66
CA PHE A 66 5.91 -7.90 -21.13
C PHE A 66 4.80 -8.61 -21.88
N ALA A 67 3.70 -8.89 -21.19
CA ALA A 67 2.47 -9.31 -21.85
C ALA A 67 2.16 -8.35 -23.01
N GLU A 68 1.83 -8.92 -24.16
CA GLU A 68 1.21 -8.18 -25.25
C GLU A 68 -0.17 -7.74 -24.78
N VAL A 69 -0.22 -6.54 -24.21
CA VAL A 69 -1.46 -5.89 -23.82
C VAL A 69 -1.69 -4.77 -24.82
N ASP A 70 -2.53 -5.03 -25.82
CA ASP A 70 -3.00 -4.01 -26.77
C ASP A 70 -4.05 -3.10 -26.11
N TYR A 71 -3.70 -2.54 -24.96
CA TYR A 71 -4.60 -1.66 -24.21
C TYR A 71 -4.00 -0.28 -24.11
N GLN A 72 -4.45 0.60 -25.00
CA GLN A 72 -4.35 2.03 -24.82
C GLN A 72 -5.48 2.47 -23.89
N TYR A 73 -5.16 3.31 -22.90
CA TYR A 73 -6.20 3.86 -22.03
C TYR A 73 -7.14 4.73 -22.87
N ILE A 74 -8.43 4.45 -22.73
CA ILE A 74 -9.51 5.18 -23.39
C ILE A 74 -10.09 6.13 -22.35
N LEU A 75 -10.14 7.41 -22.68
CA LEU A 75 -10.69 8.45 -21.81
C LEU A 75 -12.15 8.12 -21.46
N GLN A 76 -12.46 8.17 -20.17
CA GLN A 76 -13.78 7.87 -19.64
C GLN A 76 -14.45 9.15 -19.13
N PRO A 77 -15.79 9.18 -19.04
CA PRO A 77 -16.49 10.23 -18.29
C PRO A 77 -15.88 10.36 -16.89
N TYR A 78 -15.79 11.61 -16.41
CA TYR A 78 -15.20 11.99 -15.12
C TYR A 78 -13.67 11.89 -15.01
N ASP A 79 -12.95 11.52 -16.07
CA ASP A 79 -11.50 11.70 -16.11
C ASP A 79 -11.11 13.19 -16.13
N MET A 80 -9.89 13.48 -15.69
CA MET A 80 -9.28 14.80 -15.77
C MET A 80 -8.13 14.81 -16.78
N VAL A 81 -8.16 15.76 -17.70
CA VAL A 81 -7.12 15.97 -18.70
C VAL A 81 -6.52 17.38 -18.55
N GLU A 82 -5.21 17.48 -18.75
CA GLU A 82 -4.52 18.76 -18.88
C GLU A 82 -4.46 19.10 -20.37
N ILE A 83 -4.93 20.29 -20.75
CA ILE A 83 -4.89 20.78 -22.12
C ILE A 83 -4.13 22.09 -22.12
N ASP A 84 -2.93 22.07 -22.69
CA ASP A 84 -2.08 23.24 -22.88
C ASP A 84 -2.02 23.63 -24.36
N PHE A 85 -1.86 24.93 -24.59
CA PHE A 85 -1.70 25.51 -25.91
C PHE A 85 -0.36 26.22 -25.99
N ALA A 86 0.34 26.05 -27.10
CA ALA A 86 1.58 26.76 -27.41
C ALA A 86 1.45 27.43 -28.78
N THR A 87 1.67 28.74 -28.84
CA THR A 87 1.58 29.54 -30.07
C THR A 87 2.62 30.66 -30.02
N SER A 88 2.98 31.20 -31.19
CA SER A 88 3.83 32.40 -31.30
C SER A 88 3.10 33.70 -30.98
N ASP A 89 1.76 33.68 -30.97
CA ASP A 89 0.93 34.85 -30.66
C ASP A 89 0.68 34.97 -29.14
N GLU A 90 1.14 36.06 -28.55
CA GLU A 90 1.00 36.36 -27.13
C GLU A 90 -0.48 36.57 -26.73
N GLU A 91 -1.29 37.20 -27.59
CA GLU A 91 -2.71 37.46 -27.32
C GLU A 91 -3.52 36.16 -27.28
N LEU A 92 -3.20 35.22 -28.18
CA LEU A 92 -3.82 33.90 -28.20
C LEU A 92 -3.40 33.05 -27.00
N THR A 93 -2.14 33.15 -26.59
CA THR A 93 -1.64 32.46 -25.40
C THR A 93 -2.38 32.93 -24.14
N GLU A 94 -2.61 34.23 -24.00
CA GLU A 94 -3.39 34.80 -22.89
C GLU A 94 -4.87 34.39 -22.93
N ALA A 95 -5.46 34.29 -24.12
CA ALA A 95 -6.88 33.91 -24.28
C ALA A 95 -7.20 32.47 -23.83
N PHE A 96 -6.21 31.57 -23.88
CA PHE A 96 -6.34 30.16 -23.47
C PHE A 96 -5.78 29.85 -22.09
N THR A 97 -4.97 30.75 -21.52
CA THR A 97 -4.45 30.59 -20.16
C THR A 97 -5.59 30.83 -19.17
N PHE A 98 -6.09 29.76 -18.55
CA PHE A 98 -7.08 29.88 -17.48
C PHE A 98 -6.48 30.72 -16.34
N MET A 99 -7.08 31.86 -15.99
CA MET A 99 -6.57 32.79 -14.96
C MET A 99 -6.36 32.14 -13.57
N GLY A 100 -6.85 30.91 -13.33
CA GLY A 100 -6.56 30.12 -12.14
C GLY A 100 -5.22 29.34 -12.15
N GLY A 101 -4.57 29.18 -13.31
CA GLY A 101 -3.31 28.44 -13.45
C GLY A 101 -2.07 29.25 -13.11
N GLN A 102 -2.11 30.56 -13.34
CA GLN A 102 -0.96 31.46 -13.13
C GLN A 102 -0.87 32.01 -11.69
N GLN A 103 -1.96 31.97 -10.92
CA GLN A 103 -1.95 32.35 -9.49
C GLN A 103 -1.51 31.19 -8.59
N GLY A 104 -0.44 30.49 -8.99
CA GLY A 104 0.19 29.40 -8.24
C GLY A 104 1.64 29.14 -8.64
N GLY A 105 2.19 29.92 -9.57
CA GLY A 105 3.62 29.91 -9.95
C GLY A 105 4.52 30.60 -8.92
N GLY A 106 4.11 30.60 -7.64
CA GLY A 106 4.98 30.96 -6.53
C GLY A 106 5.98 29.84 -6.30
N MET A 107 7.14 29.97 -6.95
CA MET A 107 8.36 29.24 -6.65
C MET A 107 8.74 29.50 -5.17
N GLY A 108 8.22 28.69 -4.26
CA GLY A 108 8.40 28.86 -2.81
C GLY A 108 7.82 27.68 -2.04
N GLY A 109 8.49 26.53 -2.07
CA GLY A 109 8.04 25.37 -1.28
C GLY A 109 8.77 24.05 -1.53
N MET A 110 10.00 24.04 -2.06
CA MET A 110 10.89 22.88 -1.92
C MET A 110 11.51 22.94 -0.52
N GLY A 111 10.81 22.39 0.46
CA GLY A 111 11.28 22.37 1.84
C GLY A 111 10.37 21.58 2.77
N GLY A 112 10.71 20.31 2.99
CA GLY A 112 10.47 19.51 4.21
C GLY A 112 9.09 19.54 4.87
N GLY A 113 8.37 18.42 4.83
CA GLY A 113 7.15 18.27 5.63
C GLY A 113 6.54 16.87 5.57
N MET A 114 7.14 15.95 6.30
CA MET A 114 6.60 14.63 6.64
C MET A 114 5.36 14.85 7.54
N GLY A 115 4.14 14.63 7.03
CA GLY A 115 2.93 14.66 7.87
C GLY A 115 1.63 14.99 7.13
N GLY A 116 0.84 13.95 6.85
CA GLY A 116 -0.63 13.92 6.89
C GLY A 116 -1.45 15.04 6.24
N GLY A 117 -2.11 14.69 5.13
CA GLY A 117 -3.48 15.14 4.82
C GLY A 117 -3.62 16.52 4.19
N GLY A 118 -4.00 16.55 2.91
CA GLY A 118 -4.59 17.73 2.28
C GLY A 118 -3.66 18.55 1.38
N GLY A 119 -2.75 17.91 0.65
CA GLY A 119 -2.23 18.51 -0.57
C GLY A 119 -3.37 18.54 -1.59
N SER A 120 -3.93 19.72 -1.84
CA SER A 120 -4.96 19.88 -2.86
C SER A 120 -4.37 19.47 -4.21
N ASP A 121 -5.06 18.56 -4.89
CA ASP A 121 -4.63 18.00 -6.16
C ASP A 121 -4.49 19.12 -7.20
N PRO A 122 -3.27 19.43 -7.69
CA PRO A 122 -3.04 20.55 -8.62
C PRO A 122 -3.89 20.46 -9.88
N LEU A 123 -4.29 19.24 -10.25
CA LEU A 123 -5.20 18.96 -11.37
C LEU A 123 -6.61 19.45 -11.16
N TYR A 124 -7.10 19.45 -9.93
CA TYR A 124 -8.44 19.92 -9.66
C TYR A 124 -8.60 21.40 -10.06
N PHE A 125 -7.51 22.18 -10.04
CA PHE A 125 -7.52 23.60 -10.40
C PHE A 125 -7.04 23.91 -11.81
N ARG A 126 -6.28 23.00 -12.45
CA ARG A 126 -5.68 23.22 -13.78
C ARG A 126 -6.21 22.32 -14.88
N GLY A 127 -6.74 21.15 -14.51
CA GLY A 127 -7.27 20.17 -15.44
C GLY A 127 -8.72 20.45 -15.82
N PHE A 128 -9.11 19.92 -16.98
CA PHE A 128 -10.47 19.90 -17.45
C PHE A 128 -11.09 18.53 -17.17
N ALA A 129 -12.23 18.53 -16.49
CA ALA A 129 -12.98 17.30 -16.24
C ALA A 129 -13.85 16.94 -17.45
N ILE A 130 -13.85 15.67 -17.81
CA ILE A 130 -14.76 15.11 -18.80
C ILE A 130 -16.14 14.97 -18.14
N ASP A 131 -17.17 15.58 -18.70
CA ASP A 131 -18.52 15.51 -18.17
C ASP A 131 -19.17 14.13 -18.39
N LYS A 132 -20.36 13.94 -17.82
CA LYS A 132 -21.14 12.70 -17.93
C LYS A 132 -21.48 12.29 -19.37
N ASP A 133 -21.50 13.26 -20.30
CA ASP A 133 -21.83 13.05 -21.70
C ASP A 133 -20.55 12.87 -22.54
N GLY A 134 -19.38 12.77 -21.89
CA GLY A 134 -18.09 12.54 -22.55
C GLY A 134 -17.42 13.79 -23.09
N MET A 135 -17.90 14.98 -22.72
CA MET A 135 -17.45 16.26 -23.25
C MET A 135 -16.48 16.95 -22.30
N VAL A 136 -15.47 17.62 -22.86
CA VAL A 136 -14.62 18.57 -22.15
C VAL A 136 -14.97 19.99 -22.58
N GLU A 137 -15.11 20.91 -21.63
CA GLU A 137 -15.37 22.33 -21.93
C GLU A 137 -14.06 23.10 -21.97
N VAL A 138 -13.64 23.48 -23.18
CA VAL A 138 -12.39 24.22 -23.41
C VAL A 138 -12.74 25.69 -23.64
N PRO A 139 -12.07 26.64 -22.94
CA PRO A 139 -12.30 28.07 -23.13
C PRO A 139 -12.21 28.45 -24.61
N LYS A 140 -13.13 29.29 -25.08
CA LYS A 140 -13.27 29.74 -26.48
C LYS A 140 -13.67 28.68 -27.51
N LEU A 141 -13.28 27.41 -27.34
CA LEU A 141 -13.65 26.31 -28.24
C LEU A 141 -14.98 25.63 -27.85
N GLY A 142 -15.46 25.83 -26.62
CA GLY A 142 -16.70 25.25 -26.12
C GLY A 142 -16.54 23.77 -25.80
N LYS A 143 -17.63 23.00 -25.96
CA LYS A 143 -17.66 21.57 -25.63
C LYS A 143 -17.08 20.71 -26.76
N ILE A 144 -16.12 19.86 -26.42
CA ILE A 144 -15.48 18.90 -27.34
C ILE A 144 -15.62 17.50 -26.75
N GLU A 145 -16.21 16.57 -27.50
CA GLU A 145 -16.34 15.18 -27.05
C GLU A 145 -15.00 14.47 -27.12
N ILE A 146 -14.46 14.02 -25.98
CA ILE A 146 -13.15 13.34 -25.94
C ILE A 146 -13.20 12.00 -25.21
N ALA A 147 -14.29 11.66 -24.52
CA ALA A 147 -14.48 10.31 -24.01
C ALA A 147 -14.57 9.30 -25.17
N GLY A 148 -14.12 8.07 -24.92
CA GLY A 148 -14.05 7.04 -25.95
C GLY A 148 -12.84 7.15 -26.89
N LEU A 149 -12.03 8.21 -26.74
CA LEU A 149 -10.80 8.41 -27.51
C LEU A 149 -9.56 8.07 -26.67
N THR A 150 -8.48 7.70 -27.35
CA THR A 150 -7.15 7.67 -26.74
C THR A 150 -6.64 9.09 -26.53
N GLU A 151 -5.63 9.27 -25.68
CA GLU A 151 -4.99 10.59 -25.46
C GLU A 151 -4.57 11.24 -26.79
N GLU A 152 -3.97 10.46 -27.70
CA GLU A 152 -3.52 10.95 -29.01
C GLU A 152 -4.68 11.35 -29.92
N GLN A 153 -5.76 10.56 -29.94
CA GLN A 153 -6.96 10.87 -30.72
C GLN A 153 -7.68 12.11 -30.17
N ALA A 154 -7.78 12.23 -28.85
CA ALA A 154 -8.35 13.41 -28.19
C ALA A 154 -7.52 14.67 -28.49
N LYS A 155 -6.18 14.57 -28.41
CA LYS A 155 -5.27 15.65 -28.80
C LYS A 155 -5.53 16.10 -30.24
N GLN A 156 -5.63 15.15 -31.18
CA GLN A 156 -5.90 15.47 -32.58
C GLN A 156 -7.27 16.14 -32.77
N LYS A 157 -8.30 15.69 -32.05
CA LYS A 157 -9.63 16.30 -32.11
C LYS A 157 -9.64 17.74 -31.61
N VAL A 158 -8.94 18.03 -30.49
CA VAL A 158 -8.78 19.39 -29.97
C VAL A 158 -7.91 20.23 -30.92
N GLN A 159 -6.87 19.65 -31.50
CA GLN A 159 -6.02 20.31 -32.51
C GLN A 159 -6.81 20.72 -33.76
N THR A 160 -7.72 19.87 -34.24
CA THR A 160 -8.59 20.23 -35.37
C THR A 160 -9.55 21.36 -34.98
N ALA A 161 -10.16 21.28 -33.79
CA ALA A 161 -11.08 22.31 -33.32
C ALA A 161 -10.40 23.69 -33.24
N ILE A 162 -9.18 23.78 -32.71
CA ILE A 162 -8.50 25.09 -32.58
C ILE A 162 -8.09 25.67 -33.94
N ASN A 163 -7.71 24.84 -34.91
CA ASN A 163 -7.31 25.27 -36.25
C ASN A 163 -8.46 25.92 -37.04
N GLU A 164 -9.72 25.69 -36.67
CA GLU A 164 -10.88 26.35 -37.29
C GLU A 164 -11.06 27.79 -36.80
N TYR A 165 -10.61 28.11 -35.58
CA TYR A 165 -10.78 29.43 -34.98
C TYR A 165 -9.61 30.38 -35.22
N PHE A 166 -8.39 29.85 -35.37
CA PHE A 166 -7.17 30.64 -35.50
C PHE A 166 -6.45 30.36 -36.81
N LYS A 167 -5.99 31.42 -37.48
CA LYS A 167 -5.20 31.32 -38.71
C LYS A 167 -3.74 30.95 -38.43
N GLU A 168 -3.27 31.21 -37.22
CA GLU A 168 -1.91 30.91 -36.80
C GLU A 168 -1.82 29.47 -36.27
N GLU A 169 -0.64 28.87 -36.40
CA GLU A 169 -0.40 27.51 -35.91
C GLU A 169 -0.38 27.49 -34.38
N VAL A 170 -1.42 26.94 -33.76
CA VAL A 170 -1.47 26.69 -32.31
C VAL A 170 -1.20 25.20 -32.07
N TYR A 171 -0.17 24.87 -31.30
CA TYR A 171 0.14 23.50 -30.92
C TYR A 171 -0.62 23.10 -29.66
N VAL A 172 -1.35 21.98 -29.73
CA VAL A 172 -2.09 21.41 -28.59
C VAL A 172 -1.28 20.31 -27.92
N ARG A 173 -1.16 20.39 -26.59
CA ARG A 173 -0.74 19.29 -25.73
C ARG A 173 -1.94 18.88 -24.89
N LEU A 174 -2.35 17.61 -25.02
CA LEU A 174 -3.36 17.00 -24.15
C LEU A 174 -2.74 15.81 -23.45
N ARG A 175 -2.86 15.74 -22.13
CA ARG A 175 -2.34 14.62 -21.32
C ARG A 175 -3.29 14.25 -20.19
N ILE A 176 -3.36 12.96 -19.89
CA ILE A 176 -3.89 12.53 -18.60
C ILE A 176 -2.84 12.85 -17.55
N ALA A 177 -3.27 13.50 -16.48
CA ALA A 177 -2.33 14.07 -15.55
C ALA A 177 -1.90 13.05 -14.50
N GLY A 178 -0.91 12.27 -14.91
CA GLY A 178 -0.38 11.16 -14.15
C GLY A 178 -1.35 9.98 -14.06
N ILE A 179 -0.83 8.86 -13.55
CA ILE A 179 -1.60 7.67 -13.27
C ILE A 179 -2.15 7.81 -11.85
N ARG A 180 -3.43 8.10 -11.74
CA ARG A 180 -4.18 8.11 -10.48
C ARG A 180 -4.66 6.71 -10.15
N TYR A 181 -4.47 6.30 -8.91
CA TYR A 181 -4.94 5.01 -8.41
C TYR A 181 -5.29 5.13 -6.92
N THR A 182 -6.02 4.17 -6.37
CA THR A 182 -6.42 4.19 -4.95
C THR A 182 -5.86 2.98 -4.24
N THR A 183 -5.25 3.16 -3.08
CA THR A 183 -4.80 2.05 -2.21
C THR A 183 -5.74 1.86 -1.03
N LEU A 184 -6.09 0.60 -0.75
CA LEU A 184 -6.97 0.20 0.34
C LEU A 184 -6.40 -1.03 1.08
N GLY A 185 -6.69 -1.12 2.37
CA GLY A 185 -6.26 -2.24 3.21
C GLY A 185 -4.80 -2.08 3.67
N GLU A 186 -4.01 -3.14 3.55
CA GLU A 186 -2.67 -3.24 4.14
C GLU A 186 -1.55 -2.54 3.32
N PHE A 187 -1.69 -1.23 3.15
CA PHE A 187 -0.65 -0.32 2.65
C PHE A 187 -0.23 0.64 3.76
N ASN A 188 1.04 1.09 3.75
CA ASN A 188 1.50 2.09 4.72
C ASN A 188 0.91 3.49 4.45
N SER A 189 0.54 3.79 3.20
CA SER A 189 -0.21 4.97 2.79
C SER A 189 -1.45 4.55 2.00
N VAL A 190 -2.63 4.74 2.59
CA VAL A 190 -3.94 4.46 1.99
C VAL A 190 -4.58 5.70 1.40
N GLY A 191 -5.49 5.52 0.44
CA GLY A 191 -6.23 6.60 -0.22
C GLY A 191 -5.80 6.81 -1.67
N VAL A 192 -6.20 7.95 -2.23
CA VAL A 192 -5.88 8.31 -3.62
C VAL A 192 -4.41 8.71 -3.72
N GLN A 193 -3.72 8.13 -4.69
CA GLN A 193 -2.32 8.35 -5.00
C GLN A 193 -2.16 8.73 -6.47
N VAL A 194 -1.07 9.43 -6.80
CA VAL A 194 -0.77 9.85 -8.18
C VAL A 194 0.70 9.59 -8.49
N ILE A 195 0.95 8.96 -9.64
CA ILE A 195 2.29 8.78 -10.20
C ILE A 195 2.39 9.60 -11.49
N PHE A 196 3.27 10.59 -11.51
CA PHE A 196 3.54 11.43 -12.69
C PHE A 196 4.44 10.71 -13.71
N LYS A 197 3.95 9.61 -14.27
CA LYS A 197 4.57 8.84 -15.36
C LYS A 197 3.50 8.44 -16.37
N ASN A 198 3.90 8.26 -17.63
CA ASN A 198 2.99 7.75 -18.67
C ASN A 198 2.67 6.25 -18.48
N ARG A 199 3.55 5.53 -17.78
CA ARG A 199 3.38 4.10 -17.46
C ARG A 199 3.94 3.83 -16.08
N ALA A 200 3.19 3.09 -15.27
CA ALA A 200 3.58 2.71 -13.92
C ALA A 200 3.34 1.21 -13.71
N THR A 201 4.32 0.55 -13.10
CA THR A 201 4.21 -0.85 -12.68
C THR A 201 3.45 -0.94 -11.36
N ILE A 202 3.01 -2.14 -11.02
CA ILE A 202 2.48 -2.43 -9.69
C ILE A 202 3.51 -2.12 -8.59
N PHE A 203 4.81 -2.25 -8.89
CA PHE A 203 5.89 -1.92 -7.94
C PHE A 203 6.11 -0.41 -7.81
N ASP A 204 5.89 0.38 -8.87
CA ASP A 204 5.85 1.84 -8.76
C ASP A 204 4.72 2.27 -7.80
N ALA A 205 3.54 1.63 -7.92
CA ALA A 205 2.40 1.88 -7.05
C ALA A 205 2.68 1.47 -5.59
N LEU A 206 3.31 0.32 -5.38
CA LEU A 206 3.73 -0.13 -4.04
C LEU A 206 4.73 0.85 -3.41
N ALA A 207 5.76 1.25 -4.15
CA ALA A 207 6.74 2.21 -3.66
C ALA A 207 6.12 3.58 -3.36
N ASN A 208 5.21 4.06 -4.22
CA ASN A 208 4.52 5.34 -4.05
C ASN A 208 3.52 5.33 -2.89
N SER A 209 2.92 4.18 -2.56
CA SER A 209 2.06 3.98 -1.39
C SER A 209 2.82 3.63 -0.10
N GLY A 210 4.15 3.73 -0.10
CA GLY A 210 4.99 3.51 1.06
C GLY A 210 5.18 2.04 1.43
N GLU A 211 5.04 1.13 0.47
CA GLU A 211 5.04 -0.33 0.63
C GLU A 211 3.82 -0.91 1.37
N THR A 212 3.68 -2.24 1.31
CA THR A 212 2.70 -2.97 2.11
C THR A 212 3.09 -2.96 3.59
N THR A 213 2.10 -3.05 4.48
CA THR A 213 2.37 -3.31 5.90
C THR A 213 2.97 -4.71 6.10
N LEU A 214 3.49 -4.99 7.31
CA LEU A 214 3.93 -6.34 7.68
C LEU A 214 2.79 -7.38 7.65
N LEU A 215 1.54 -6.92 7.81
CA LEU A 215 0.36 -7.76 7.83
C LEU A 215 -0.26 -7.96 6.44
N GLY A 216 0.24 -7.25 5.41
CA GLY A 216 -0.25 -7.36 4.05
C GLY A 216 -0.03 -8.75 3.44
N LYS A 217 -1.11 -9.32 2.91
CA LYS A 217 -1.13 -10.61 2.24
C LYS A 217 -0.65 -10.48 0.80
N LYS A 218 0.67 -10.36 0.61
CA LYS A 218 1.33 -10.10 -0.69
C LYS A 218 0.97 -11.07 -1.82
N ASN A 219 0.52 -12.28 -1.50
CA ASN A 219 0.08 -13.26 -2.50
C ASN A 219 -1.37 -13.08 -2.96
N GLN A 220 -2.09 -12.11 -2.40
CA GLN A 220 -3.46 -11.74 -2.73
C GLN A 220 -3.63 -10.22 -2.71
N LEU A 221 -3.11 -9.57 -3.74
CA LEU A 221 -3.45 -8.19 -4.07
C LEU A 221 -4.57 -8.20 -5.11
N PHE A 222 -5.63 -7.44 -4.87
CA PHE A 222 -6.74 -7.27 -5.81
C PHE A 222 -6.59 -5.95 -6.55
N ILE A 223 -6.65 -6.01 -7.89
CA ILE A 223 -6.79 -4.85 -8.77
C ILE A 223 -8.25 -4.80 -9.19
N ILE A 224 -8.96 -3.79 -8.74
CA ILE A 224 -10.33 -3.51 -9.15
C ILE A 224 -10.25 -2.46 -10.26
N ARG A 225 -10.52 -2.87 -11.49
CA ARG A 225 -10.33 -2.07 -12.70
C ARG A 225 -11.65 -1.82 -13.40
N GLN A 226 -11.87 -0.58 -13.80
CA GLN A 226 -13.03 -0.16 -14.58
C GLN A 226 -12.78 -0.43 -16.08
N TYR A 227 -13.80 -0.89 -16.77
CA TYR A 227 -13.84 -1.16 -18.20
C TYR A 227 -15.10 -0.52 -18.77
N ASP A 228 -15.20 -0.48 -20.10
CA ASP A 228 -16.43 -0.05 -20.75
C ASP A 228 -17.62 -0.92 -20.29
N GLY A 229 -18.59 -0.29 -19.63
CA GLY A 229 -19.79 -0.93 -19.10
C GLY A 229 -19.67 -1.65 -17.74
N GLY A 230 -18.52 -1.63 -17.04
CA GLY A 230 -18.46 -2.26 -15.71
C GLY A 230 -17.08 -2.35 -15.05
N VAL A 231 -16.99 -3.18 -14.01
CA VAL A 231 -15.79 -3.36 -13.17
C VAL A 231 -15.38 -4.83 -13.15
N LYS A 232 -14.08 -5.13 -13.23
CA LYS A 232 -13.54 -6.48 -12.99
C LYS A 232 -12.50 -6.44 -11.87
N ILE A 233 -12.47 -7.53 -11.10
CA ILE A 233 -11.50 -7.73 -10.03
C ILE A 233 -10.48 -8.76 -10.49
N HIS A 234 -9.20 -8.38 -10.48
CA HIS A 234 -8.08 -9.25 -10.82
C HIS A 234 -7.26 -9.52 -9.57
N GLN A 235 -7.07 -10.79 -9.23
CA GLN A 235 -6.19 -11.17 -8.13
C GLN A 235 -4.79 -11.43 -8.69
N ILE A 236 -3.79 -10.78 -8.09
CA ILE A 236 -2.38 -10.97 -8.42
C ILE A 236 -1.57 -11.38 -7.19
N ASN A 237 -0.45 -12.03 -7.45
CA ASN A 237 0.47 -12.53 -6.44
C ASN A 237 1.81 -11.81 -6.57
N LEU A 238 2.11 -10.89 -5.65
CA LEU A 238 3.37 -10.12 -5.65
C LEU A 238 4.58 -11.00 -5.30
N ASN A 239 4.35 -12.14 -4.64
CA ASN A 239 5.40 -13.11 -4.35
C ASN A 239 5.82 -13.89 -5.61
N ASP A 240 5.04 -13.86 -6.69
CA ASP A 240 5.29 -14.65 -7.89
C ASP A 240 6.07 -13.86 -8.94
N ARG A 241 7.17 -14.43 -9.45
CA ARG A 241 7.94 -13.84 -10.54
C ARG A 241 7.16 -13.80 -11.85
N ALA A 242 6.21 -14.71 -12.05
CA ALA A 242 5.37 -14.73 -13.24
C ALA A 242 4.52 -13.45 -13.41
N LEU A 243 4.33 -12.68 -12.33
CA LEU A 243 3.70 -11.36 -12.39
C LEU A 243 4.39 -10.42 -13.39
N LEU A 244 5.70 -10.53 -13.61
CA LEU A 244 6.45 -9.68 -14.53
C LEU A 244 6.01 -9.86 -15.99
N ALA A 245 5.54 -11.06 -16.35
CA ALA A 245 5.00 -11.38 -17.66
C ALA A 245 3.48 -11.18 -17.75
N SER A 246 2.82 -10.77 -16.67
CA SER A 246 1.36 -10.67 -16.58
C SER A 246 0.85 -9.37 -17.20
N PRO A 247 -0.38 -9.36 -17.77
CA PRO A 247 -1.04 -8.11 -18.19
C PRO A 247 -1.29 -7.14 -17.03
N PHE A 248 -1.19 -7.62 -15.78
CA PHE A 248 -1.37 -6.83 -14.56
C PHE A 248 -0.07 -6.30 -13.97
N TYR A 249 1.07 -6.47 -14.65
CA TYR A 249 2.34 -5.88 -14.23
C TYR A 249 2.27 -4.35 -14.22
N PHE A 250 1.48 -3.77 -15.14
CA PHE A 250 1.23 -2.33 -15.22
C PHE A 250 -0.14 -1.97 -14.66
N ILE A 251 -0.17 -0.92 -13.84
CA ILE A 251 -1.41 -0.32 -13.35
C ILE A 251 -1.98 0.63 -14.41
N GLN A 252 -3.29 0.84 -14.33
CA GLN A 252 -4.03 1.76 -15.19
C GLN A 252 -4.60 2.91 -14.36
N PRO A 253 -4.90 4.06 -15.02
CA PRO A 253 -5.65 5.11 -14.37
C PRO A 253 -6.95 4.57 -13.76
N ASN A 254 -7.27 5.09 -12.57
CA ASN A 254 -8.45 4.74 -11.78
C ASN A 254 -8.48 3.30 -11.24
N ASP A 255 -7.38 2.56 -11.28
CA ASP A 255 -7.25 1.27 -10.59
C ASP A 255 -7.41 1.45 -9.07
N ILE A 256 -8.11 0.51 -8.43
CA ILE A 256 -8.11 0.38 -6.97
C ILE A 256 -7.31 -0.86 -6.60
N LEU A 257 -6.26 -0.65 -5.83
CA LEU A 257 -5.37 -1.67 -5.30
C LEU A 257 -5.81 -1.99 -3.86
N TYR A 258 -6.35 -3.18 -3.66
CA TYR A 258 -6.81 -3.65 -2.36
C TYR A 258 -5.97 -4.81 -1.85
N MET A 259 -5.29 -4.59 -0.73
CA MET A 259 -4.46 -5.61 -0.08
C MET A 259 -5.17 -6.15 1.16
N GLU A 260 -5.48 -7.44 1.16
CA GLU A 260 -6.06 -8.09 2.33
C GLU A 260 -5.05 -8.23 3.48
N PRO A 261 -5.51 -8.15 4.74
CA PRO A 261 -4.70 -8.56 5.88
C PRO A 261 -4.52 -10.07 5.91
N MET A 262 -3.34 -10.50 6.32
CA MET A 262 -3.11 -11.88 6.73
C MET A 262 -4.04 -12.22 7.90
N LYS A 263 -4.55 -13.45 7.94
CA LYS A 263 -5.33 -13.95 9.07
C LYS A 263 -4.45 -13.95 10.31
N ILE A 264 -4.60 -12.95 11.17
CA ILE A 264 -3.95 -12.91 12.47
C ILE A 264 -4.64 -13.98 13.32
N ARG A 265 -3.92 -15.04 13.68
CA ARG A 265 -4.32 -15.86 14.83
C ARG A 265 -4.25 -14.93 16.03
N GLN A 266 -5.38 -14.63 16.67
CA GLN A 266 -5.53 -13.68 17.79
C GLN A 266 -4.74 -14.11 19.04
N ILE A 267 -3.43 -14.19 18.95
CA ILE A 267 -2.52 -14.43 20.06
C ILE A 267 -1.49 -13.31 19.99
N GLY A 268 -1.64 -12.28 20.83
CA GLY A 268 -0.58 -11.30 21.07
C GLY A 268 -0.64 -9.97 20.29
N THR A 269 -1.81 -9.33 20.14
CA THR A 269 -1.83 -7.86 19.97
C THR A 269 -1.14 -7.20 21.17
N ALA A 270 -0.51 -6.03 21.01
CA ALA A 270 0.24 -5.36 22.09
C ALA A 270 -0.58 -5.18 23.40
N ASP A 271 -1.88 -4.96 23.27
CA ASP A 271 -2.82 -4.89 24.40
C ASP A 271 -2.95 -6.25 25.12
N ASN A 272 -3.02 -7.35 24.36
CA ASN A 272 -3.04 -8.71 24.89
C ASN A 272 -1.67 -9.16 25.42
N LEU A 273 -0.57 -8.67 24.84
CA LEU A 273 0.78 -8.97 25.33
C LEU A 273 1.01 -8.31 26.69
N THR A 274 0.68 -7.01 26.82
CA THR A 274 0.79 -6.28 28.09
C THR A 274 -0.13 -6.88 29.15
N ALA A 275 -1.36 -7.22 28.78
CA ALA A 275 -2.29 -7.93 29.68
C ALA A 275 -1.76 -9.32 30.07
N SER A 276 -1.21 -10.09 29.13
CA SER A 276 -0.64 -11.41 29.42
C SER A 276 0.59 -11.33 30.32
N LEU A 277 1.50 -10.36 30.07
CA LEU A 277 2.67 -10.08 30.92
C LEU A 277 2.24 -9.67 32.34
N ALA A 278 1.22 -8.83 32.47
CA ALA A 278 0.66 -8.43 33.76
C ALA A 278 0.05 -9.62 34.51
N LEU A 279 -0.67 -10.52 33.82
CA LEU A 279 -1.21 -11.75 34.40
C LEU A 279 -0.09 -12.70 34.86
N PHE A 280 0.96 -12.89 34.05
CA PHE A 280 2.12 -13.69 34.44
C PHE A 280 2.87 -13.09 35.63
N ALA A 281 3.08 -11.78 35.64
CA ALA A 281 3.70 -11.09 36.77
C ALA A 281 2.86 -11.22 38.05
N GLY A 282 1.53 -11.12 37.95
CA GLY A 282 0.61 -11.33 39.07
C GLY A 282 0.64 -12.76 39.61
N LEU A 283 0.67 -13.77 38.72
CA LEU A 283 0.81 -15.17 39.11
C LEU A 283 2.15 -15.46 39.78
N LEU A 284 3.24 -14.88 39.28
CA LEU A 284 4.58 -15.00 39.89
C LEU A 284 4.62 -14.33 41.27
N ALA A 285 4.04 -13.14 41.41
CA ALA A 285 3.97 -12.45 42.69
C ALA A 285 3.12 -13.23 43.72
N SER A 286 1.97 -13.76 43.30
CA SER A 286 1.10 -14.58 44.15
C SER A 286 1.78 -15.87 44.60
N THR A 287 2.47 -16.56 43.68
CA THR A 287 3.19 -17.80 44.01
C THR A 287 4.39 -17.55 44.92
N LEU A 288 5.16 -16.47 44.70
CA LEU A 288 6.24 -16.06 45.59
C LEU A 288 5.73 -15.71 46.99
N LEU A 289 4.58 -15.03 47.08
CA LEU A 289 3.94 -14.70 48.36
C LEU A 289 3.47 -15.96 49.08
N MET A 290 2.86 -16.91 48.37
CA MET A 290 2.46 -18.20 48.95
C MET A 290 3.67 -19.01 49.45
N ILE A 291 4.78 -19.03 48.71
CA ILE A 291 6.02 -19.67 49.14
C ILE A 291 6.53 -18.99 50.41
N ASN A 292 6.62 -17.65 50.42
CA ASN A 292 7.08 -16.89 51.58
C ASN A 292 6.23 -17.17 52.82
N LEU A 293 4.89 -17.21 52.70
CA LEU A 293 3.99 -17.54 53.81
C LEU A 293 4.18 -18.97 54.33
N VAL A 294 4.42 -19.94 53.45
CA VAL A 294 4.60 -21.34 53.84
C VAL A 294 5.99 -21.60 54.43
N THR A 295 7.03 -20.90 53.97
CA THR A 295 8.42 -21.11 54.43
C THR A 295 8.87 -20.15 55.54
N GLY A 296 8.29 -18.96 55.61
CA GLY A 296 8.66 -17.89 56.54
C GLY A 296 7.92 -17.91 57.88
N GLY A 297 7.01 -18.87 58.08
CA GLY A 297 6.23 -19.04 59.31
C GLY A 297 6.89 -19.91 60.40
N ASN A 298 8.20 -20.13 60.35
CA ASN A 298 8.98 -20.84 61.39
C ASN A 298 9.93 -19.90 62.13
#